data_AF-A0AAE2ZZ44-F1
#
_entry.id   AF-A0AAE2ZZ44-F1
#
_cell.length_a   1.000
_cell.length_b   1.000
_cell.length_c   1.000
_cell.angle_alpha   90.00
_cell.angle_beta   90.00
_cell.angle_gamma   90.00
#
_symmetry.space_group_name_H-M   'P 1'
#
loop_
_entity.id
_entity.type
_entity.pdbx_description
1 polymer ?
#
loop_
_entity_poly.entity_id
_entity_poly.type
_entity_poly.pdbx_seq_one_letter_code
_entity_poly.pdbx_strand_id
1 'polypeptide(L)'
;MITLRRDNVVKQTESEVVALALESQGFVREGAAKKAAPENEATAAEKELKEELATTRSQNAALKQELDGAKDQLEVALKENATLKQELDGTKDQLEVALKQNQETAEKSQTARKK
;
A
#
# COMPACT_ATOMS: atom_id res chain seq x y z
N MET A 1 -14.50 -43.41 34.45
CA MET A 1 -13.45 -44.00 33.60
C MET A 1 -13.71 -43.60 32.16
N ILE A 2 -12.75 -42.94 31.53
CA ILE A 2 -12.85 -42.39 30.17
C ILE A 2 -12.12 -43.33 29.23
N THR A 3 -12.81 -43.82 28.20
CA THR A 3 -12.21 -44.65 27.15
C THR A 3 -12.01 -43.80 25.91
N LEU A 4 -10.81 -43.82 25.32
CA LEU A 4 -10.52 -43.16 24.06
C LEU A 4 -9.96 -44.17 23.05
N ARG A 5 -10.30 -44.00 21.77
CA ARG A 5 -9.91 -44.89 20.68
C ARG A 5 -9.26 -44.12 19.54
N ARG A 6 -8.22 -44.71 18.94
CA ARG A 6 -7.60 -44.27 17.69
C ARG A 6 -7.25 -45.50 16.88
N ASP A 7 -7.87 -45.63 15.70
CA ASP A 7 -7.74 -46.81 14.85
C ASP A 7 -7.99 -48.11 15.66
N ASN A 8 -6.98 -48.98 15.80
CA ASN A 8 -7.05 -50.24 16.55
C ASN A 8 -6.55 -50.10 18.01
N VAL A 9 -6.20 -48.89 18.46
CA VAL A 9 -5.64 -48.64 19.79
C VAL A 9 -6.70 -48.06 20.72
N VAL A 10 -6.87 -48.69 21.89
CA VAL A 10 -7.78 -48.24 22.95
C VAL A 10 -6.96 -47.82 24.17
N LYS A 11 -7.28 -46.66 24.73
CA LYS A 11 -6.68 -46.11 25.95
C LYS A 11 -7.77 -45.80 26.96
N GLN A 12 -7.50 -46.08 28.23
CA GLN A 12 -8.42 -45.80 29.32
C GLN A 12 -7.71 -44.95 30.37
N THR A 13 -8.40 -43.91 30.86
CA THR A 13 -7.87 -42.99 31.86
C THR A 13 -9.00 -42.51 32.77
N GLU A 14 -8.67 -42.16 34.01
CA GLU A 14 -9.58 -41.49 34.93
C GLU A 14 -9.33 -39.98 35.02
N SER A 15 -8.20 -39.51 34.47
CA SER A 15 -7.82 -38.09 34.45
C SER A 15 -8.30 -37.39 33.18
N GLU A 16 -9.02 -36.28 33.36
CA GLU A 16 -9.48 -35.45 32.25
C GLU A 16 -8.36 -34.72 31.51
N VAL A 17 -7.31 -34.34 32.23
CA VAL A 17 -6.13 -33.72 31.63
C VAL A 17 -5.46 -34.69 30.65
N VAL A 18 -5.39 -35.97 31.03
CA VAL A 18 -4.83 -37.03 30.19
C VAL A 18 -5.76 -37.32 29.00
N ALA A 19 -7.08 -37.28 29.20
CA ALA A 19 -8.04 -37.44 28.11
C ALA A 19 -7.89 -36.33 27.05
N LEU A 20 -7.79 -35.06 27.46
CA LEU A 20 -7.58 -33.92 26.55
C LEU A 20 -6.26 -34.01 25.76
N ALA A 21 -5.18 -34.47 26.42
CA ALA A 21 -3.90 -34.68 25.76
C ALA A 21 -3.98 -35.80 24.71
N LEU A 22 -4.70 -36.89 25.01
CA LEU A 22 -4.95 -37.97 24.06
C LEU A 22 -5.85 -37.51 22.90
N GLU A 23 -6.82 -36.61 23.14
CA GLU A 23 -7.63 -36.00 22.09
C GLU A 23 -6.80 -35.15 21.12
N SER A 24 -5.86 -34.36 21.65
CA SER A 24 -4.91 -33.59 20.82
C SER A 24 -3.98 -34.49 20.01
N GLN A 25 -3.74 -35.72 20.48
CA GLN A 25 -3.01 -36.77 19.75
C GLN A 25 -3.90 -37.57 18.78
N GLY A 26 -5.18 -37.21 18.65
CA GLY A 26 -6.12 -37.84 17.72
C GLY A 26 -6.88 -39.05 18.26
N PHE A 27 -6.92 -39.29 19.57
CA PHE A 27 -7.82 -40.28 20.18
C PHE A 27 -9.21 -39.68 20.42
N VAL A 28 -10.26 -40.43 20.16
CA VAL A 28 -11.66 -39.98 20.31
C VAL A 28 -12.31 -40.69 21.49
N ARG A 29 -12.99 -39.93 22.36
CA ARG A 29 -13.74 -40.49 23.51
C ARG A 29 -14.88 -41.40 23.02
N GLU A 30 -14.94 -42.61 23.57
CA GLU A 30 -16.00 -43.56 23.29
C GLU A 30 -17.34 -43.05 23.86
N GLY A 31 -18.34 -42.89 23.00
CA GLY A 31 -19.65 -42.32 23.37
C GLY A 31 -19.75 -40.80 23.23
N ALA A 32 -18.65 -40.09 22.93
CA ALA A 32 -18.77 -38.72 22.41
C ALA A 32 -19.39 -38.81 21.02
N ALA A 33 -20.69 -38.46 20.93
CA ALA A 33 -21.35 -38.25 19.64
C ALA A 33 -20.42 -37.40 18.78
N LYS A 34 -20.09 -37.90 17.57
CA LYS A 34 -19.21 -37.24 16.59
C LYS A 34 -19.42 -35.73 16.68
N LYS A 35 -18.53 -35.05 17.42
CA LYS A 35 -18.52 -33.61 17.47
C LYS A 35 -18.22 -33.20 16.04
N ALA A 36 -19.09 -32.36 15.47
CA ALA A 36 -19.07 -32.00 14.05
C ALA A 36 -17.63 -31.74 13.58
N ALA A 37 -17.28 -32.34 12.45
CA ALA A 37 -15.92 -32.48 11.97
C ALA A 37 -15.16 -31.14 11.90
N PRO A 38 -13.84 -31.13 12.21
CA PRO A 38 -12.96 -29.96 12.01
C PRO A 38 -12.91 -29.47 10.54
N GLU A 39 -13.43 -30.25 9.61
CA GLU A 39 -13.55 -29.91 8.18
C GLU A 39 -14.43 -28.68 7.93
N ASN A 40 -15.45 -28.43 8.77
CA ASN A 40 -16.37 -27.30 8.57
C ASN A 40 -15.77 -25.95 9.02
N GLU A 41 -14.92 -25.96 10.05
CA GLU A 41 -14.20 -24.77 10.51
C GLU A 41 -13.01 -24.46 9.59
N ALA A 42 -12.31 -25.49 9.11
CA ALA A 42 -11.23 -25.33 8.13
C ALA A 42 -11.74 -24.72 6.81
N THR A 43 -12.91 -25.14 6.32
CA THR A 43 -13.51 -24.60 5.09
C THR A 43 -14.02 -23.18 5.26
N ALA A 44 -14.53 -22.81 6.44
CA ALA A 44 -14.93 -21.43 6.74
C ALA A 44 -13.70 -20.49 6.75
N ALA A 45 -12.62 -20.88 7.43
CA ALA A 45 -11.38 -20.11 7.46
C ALA A 45 -10.74 -19.98 6.06
N GLU A 46 -10.77 -21.03 5.23
CA GLU A 46 -10.27 -20.97 3.86
C GLU A 46 -11.07 -19.99 3.00
N LYS A 47 -12.40 -19.95 3.17
CA LYS A 47 -13.26 -19.02 2.46
C LYS A 47 -12.99 -17.57 2.87
N GLU A 48 -12.87 -17.30 4.15
CA GLU A 48 -12.54 -15.97 4.70
C GLU A 48 -11.18 -15.48 4.18
N LEU A 49 -10.15 -16.33 4.22
CA LEU A 49 -8.82 -16.02 3.66
C LEU A 49 -8.87 -15.71 2.16
N LYS A 50 -9.69 -16.43 1.39
CA LYS A 50 -9.87 -16.16 -0.05
C LYS A 50 -10.53 -14.80 -0.30
N GLU A 51 -11.52 -14.42 0.51
CA GLU A 51 -12.20 -13.13 0.44
C GLU A 51 -11.28 -11.97 0.84
N GLU A 52 -10.49 -12.13 1.91
CA GLU A 52 -9.45 -11.16 2.29
C GLU A 52 -8.42 -10.98 1.18
N LEU A 53 -7.92 -12.09 0.62
CA LEU A 53 -6.92 -12.06 -0.45
C LEU A 53 -7.47 -11.37 -1.70
N ALA A 54 -8.74 -11.61 -2.06
CA ALA A 54 -9.41 -10.91 -3.15
C ALA A 54 -9.51 -9.39 -2.88
N THR A 55 -9.87 -9.02 -1.65
CA THR A 55 -9.98 -7.61 -1.21
C THR A 55 -8.62 -6.92 -1.27
N THR A 56 -7.57 -7.54 -0.72
CA THR A 56 -6.20 -7.01 -0.77
C THR A 56 -5.67 -6.90 -2.20
N ARG A 57 -6.00 -7.86 -3.08
CA ARG A 57 -5.64 -7.77 -4.51
C ARG A 57 -6.31 -6.57 -5.18
N SER A 58 -7.59 -6.35 -4.90
CA SER A 58 -8.34 -5.20 -5.42
C SER A 58 -7.75 -3.87 -4.95
N GLN A 59 -7.46 -3.74 -3.65
CA GLN A 59 -6.81 -2.56 -3.08
C GLN A 59 -5.43 -2.30 -3.70
N ASN A 60 -4.61 -3.34 -3.89
CA ASN A 60 -3.32 -3.20 -4.55
C ASN A 60 -3.44 -2.76 -6.01
N ALA A 61 -4.48 -3.19 -6.72
CA ALA A 61 -4.73 -2.72 -8.09
C ALA A 61 -5.11 -1.23 -8.11
N ALA A 62 -5.98 -0.80 -7.20
CA ALA A 62 -6.36 0.61 -7.05
C ALA A 62 -5.14 1.48 -6.70
N LEU A 63 -4.33 1.07 -5.73
CA LEU A 63 -3.12 1.81 -5.34
C LEU A 63 -2.09 1.92 -6.48
N LYS A 64 -1.96 0.89 -7.32
CA LYS A 64 -1.10 0.96 -8.52
C LYS A 64 -1.61 1.99 -9.52
N GLN A 65 -2.91 2.02 -9.76
CA GLN A 65 -3.53 2.99 -10.65
C GLN A 65 -3.37 4.42 -10.13
N GLU A 66 -3.57 4.63 -8.83
CA GLU A 66 -3.33 5.94 -8.19
C GLU A 66 -1.87 6.36 -8.31
N LEU A 67 -0.93 5.43 -8.08
CA LEU A 67 0.49 5.70 -8.21
C LEU A 67 0.88 6.09 -9.64
N ASP A 68 0.35 5.40 -10.64
CA ASP A 68 0.63 5.72 -12.05
C ASP A 68 0.01 7.07 -12.43
N GLY A 69 -1.21 7.37 -11.99
CA GLY A 69 -1.81 8.70 -12.17
C GLY A 69 -1.01 9.83 -11.51
N ALA A 70 -0.46 9.58 -10.31
CA ALA A 70 0.41 10.55 -9.64
C ALA A 70 1.74 10.78 -10.38
N LYS A 71 2.31 9.75 -11.00
CA LYS A 71 3.52 9.89 -11.83
C LYS A 71 3.24 10.74 -13.08
N ASP A 72 2.12 10.52 -13.75
CA ASP A 72 1.73 11.31 -14.92
C ASP A 72 1.56 12.79 -14.55
N GLN A 73 0.90 13.08 -13.43
CA GLN A 73 0.75 14.44 -12.91
C GLN A 73 2.10 15.08 -12.57
N LEU A 74 3.02 14.32 -11.96
CA LEU A 74 4.36 14.80 -11.66
C LEU A 74 5.14 15.13 -12.94
N GLU A 75 5.04 14.30 -13.99
CA GLU A 75 5.69 14.55 -15.27
C GLU A 75 5.18 15.85 -15.92
N VAL A 76 3.87 16.08 -15.90
CA VAL A 76 3.26 17.32 -16.40
C VAL A 76 3.77 18.52 -15.61
N ALA A 77 3.75 18.45 -14.28
CA ALA A 77 4.22 19.54 -13.42
C ALA A 77 5.71 19.86 -13.67
N LEU A 78 6.55 18.85 -13.91
CA LEU A 78 7.96 19.04 -14.22
C LEU A 78 8.16 19.75 -15.56
N LYS A 79 7.39 19.39 -16.59
CA LYS A 79 7.42 20.06 -17.90
C LYS A 79 6.98 21.52 -17.79
N GLU A 80 5.88 21.79 -17.09
CA GLU A 80 5.40 23.15 -16.84
C GLU A 80 6.44 23.99 -16.08
N ASN A 81 7.08 23.41 -15.07
CA ASN A 81 8.12 24.10 -14.31
C ASN A 81 9.34 24.45 -15.18
N ALA A 82 9.73 23.56 -16.10
CA ALA A 82 10.80 23.83 -17.06
C ALA A 82 10.44 24.99 -18.01
N THR A 83 9.21 25.01 -18.53
CA THR A 83 8.71 26.11 -19.36
C THR A 83 8.71 27.44 -18.61
N LEU A 84 8.18 27.47 -17.38
CA LEU A 84 8.15 28.68 -16.56
C LEU A 84 9.54 29.22 -16.24
N LYS A 85 10.53 28.35 -16.03
CA LYS A 85 11.92 28.77 -15.85
C LYS A 85 12.49 29.42 -17.11
N GLN A 86 12.22 28.84 -18.29
CA GLN A 86 12.65 29.40 -19.56
C GLN A 86 12.01 30.78 -19.82
N GLU A 87 10.71 30.92 -19.55
CA GLU A 87 10.00 32.20 -19.67
C GLU A 87 10.53 33.25 -18.69
N LEU A 88 10.83 32.84 -17.46
CA LEU A 88 11.42 33.72 -16.45
C LEU A 88 12.80 34.23 -16.88
N ASP A 89 13.66 33.35 -17.39
CA ASP A 89 15.00 33.74 -17.86
C ASP A 89 14.91 34.65 -19.09
N GLY A 90 14.03 34.36 -20.05
CA GLY A 90 13.78 35.26 -21.18
C GLY A 90 13.26 36.64 -20.74
N THR A 91 12.42 36.70 -19.69
CA THR A 91 11.94 37.96 -19.12
C THR A 91 13.06 38.75 -18.42
N LYS A 92 13.99 38.07 -17.73
CA LYS A 92 15.17 38.72 -17.13
C LYS A 92 16.06 39.33 -18.20
N ASP A 93 16.33 38.60 -19.28
CA ASP A 93 17.15 39.09 -20.39
C ASP A 93 16.53 40.35 -21.02
N GLN A 94 15.21 40.34 -21.25
CA GLN A 94 14.48 41.51 -21.77
C GLN A 94 14.56 42.71 -20.81
N LEU A 95 14.44 42.47 -19.51
CA LEU A 95 14.54 43.53 -18.50
C LEU A 95 15.95 44.12 -18.46
N GLU A 96 17.00 43.30 -18.56
CA GLU A 96 18.39 43.77 -18.59
C GLU A 96 18.65 44.65 -19.82
N VAL A 97 18.16 44.25 -20.99
CA VAL A 97 18.24 45.07 -22.22
C VAL A 97 17.52 46.41 -22.04
N ALA A 98 16.29 46.41 -21.50
CA ALA A 98 15.52 47.63 -21.28
C ALA A 98 16.21 48.57 -20.27
N LEU A 99 16.80 48.03 -19.20
CA LEU A 99 17.55 48.80 -18.22
C LEU A 99 18.78 49.47 -18.85
N LYS A 100 19.54 48.74 -19.67
CA LYS A 100 20.70 49.29 -20.37
C LYS A 100 20.31 50.40 -21.35
N GLN A 101 19.25 50.19 -22.14
CA GLN A 101 18.73 51.23 -23.05
C GLN A 101 18.27 52.49 -22.30
N ASN A 102 17.63 52.32 -21.15
CA ASN A 102 17.21 53.45 -20.31
C ASN A 102 18.42 54.21 -19.74
N GLN A 103 19.47 53.50 -19.29
CA GLN A 103 20.71 54.13 -18.83
C GLN A 103 21.38 54.93 -19.94
N GLU A 104 21.57 54.33 -21.12
CA GLU A 104 22.18 55.01 -22.28
C GLU A 104 21.38 56.26 -22.71
N THR A 105 20.05 56.17 -22.66
CA THR A 105 19.16 57.29 -22.99
C THR A 105 19.28 58.41 -21.95
N ALA A 106 19.32 58.06 -20.67
CA ALA A 106 19.52 59.01 -19.58
C ALA A 106 20.89 59.71 -19.72
N GLU A 107 21.96 58.98 -19.99
CA GLU A 107 23.29 59.53 -20.22
C GLU A 107 23.30 60.50 -21.40
N LYS A 108 22.81 60.09 -22.58
CA LYS A 108 22.72 60.95 -23.77
C LYS A 108 21.96 62.25 -23.47
N SER A 109 20.87 62.18 -22.72
CA SER A 109 20.08 63.36 -22.35
C SER A 109 20.85 64.31 -21.42
N GLN A 110 21.67 63.78 -20.51
CA GLN A 110 22.52 64.59 -19.64
C GLN A 110 23.65 65.27 -20.41
N THR A 111 24.29 64.56 -21.35
CA THR A 111 25.35 65.13 -22.18
C THR A 111 24.82 66.24 -23.09
N ALA A 112 23.61 66.08 -23.62
CA ALA A 112 22.95 67.09 -24.45
C ALA A 112 22.59 68.36 -23.66
N ARG A 113 22.23 68.24 -22.38
CA ARG A 113 21.91 69.39 -21.51
C ARG A 113 23.15 70.16 -21.01
N LYS A 114 24.34 69.56 -21.09
CA LYS A 114 25.60 70.16 -20.62
C LYS A 114 26.41 70.84 -21.73
N LYS A 115 25.99 70.71 -22.99
CA LYS A 115 26.56 71.43 -24.15
C LYS A 115 25.72 72.66 -24.46
#